data_AF-A0A9E0IQ33-F1
#
_entry.id   AF-A0A9E0IQ33-F1
#
_cell.length_a   1.000
_cell.length_b   1.000
_cell.length_c   1.000
_cell.angle_alpha   90.00
_cell.angle_beta   90.00
_cell.angle_gamma   90.00
#
_symmetry.space_group_name_H-M   'P 1'
#
loop_
_entity.id
_entity.type
_entity.pdbx_description
1 polymer ?
#
loop_
_entity_poly.entity_id
_entity_poly.type
_entity_poly.pdbx_seq_one_letter_code
_entity_poly.pdbx_strand_id
1 'polypeptide(L)'
;MPRASWIDDDSTPDLDAHVAQLEHFSASIADGVIDPGELAKQEQNVVAAMRKVEPLLDDAQHAAVTRLLAEVTAYSVMQVLHDLAQAKVRAPRP
;
A
#
# COMPACT_ATOMS: atom_id res chain seq x y z
N MET A 1 -16.26 2.24 -14.52
CA MET A 1 -16.74 1.65 -13.25
C MET A 1 -17.09 2.78 -12.30
N PRO A 2 -18.16 2.66 -11.48
CA PRO A 2 -18.47 3.65 -10.45
C PRO A 2 -17.28 3.78 -9.49
N ARG A 3 -17.07 4.99 -8.91
CA ARG A 3 -15.99 5.23 -7.95
C ARG A 3 -16.26 4.38 -6.70
N ALA A 4 -15.44 3.36 -6.46
CA ALA A 4 -15.42 2.70 -5.17
C ALA A 4 -14.92 3.71 -4.12
N SER A 5 -15.64 3.82 -3.01
CA SER A 5 -15.18 4.63 -1.88
C SER A 5 -13.90 4.02 -1.32
N TRP A 6 -12.95 4.86 -0.88
CA TRP A 6 -11.76 4.41 -0.15
C TRP A 6 -12.05 4.02 1.31
N ILE A 7 -13.29 4.21 1.74
CA ILE A 7 -13.78 3.97 3.10
C ILE A 7 -15.09 3.20 2.97
N ASP A 8 -15.20 2.06 3.64
CA ASP A 8 -16.47 1.38 3.90
C ASP A 8 -17.03 1.78 5.28
N ASP A 9 -18.31 1.47 5.52
CA ASP A 9 -19.02 1.86 6.74
C ASP A 9 -18.50 1.12 8.01
N ASP A 10 -17.63 0.11 7.87
CA ASP A 10 -17.10 -0.72 8.96
C ASP A 10 -15.68 -0.31 9.42
N SER A 11 -15.17 0.84 8.95
CA SER A 11 -14.08 1.60 9.57
C SER A 11 -12.70 0.93 9.54
N THR A 12 -12.21 0.65 8.35
CA THR A 12 -10.76 0.68 8.01
C THR A 12 -10.65 1.05 6.52
N PRO A 13 -9.64 1.81 6.07
CA PRO A 13 -9.50 2.00 4.63
C PRO A 13 -9.25 0.62 4.00
N ASP A 14 -10.24 0.09 3.27
CA ASP A 14 -10.14 -1.18 2.53
C ASP A 14 -9.27 -0.98 1.29
N LEU A 15 -8.01 -0.68 1.54
CA LEU A 15 -6.97 -0.65 0.53
C LEU A 15 -6.57 -2.08 0.15
N ASP A 16 -6.86 -3.08 0.98
CA ASP A 16 -6.58 -4.48 0.71
C ASP A 16 -7.37 -4.99 -0.50
N ALA A 17 -8.64 -4.62 -0.65
CA ALA A 17 -9.41 -4.91 -1.86
C ALA A 17 -8.84 -4.24 -3.12
N HIS A 18 -8.25 -3.06 -2.98
CA HIS A 18 -7.59 -2.35 -4.07
C HIS A 18 -6.21 -2.93 -4.40
N VAL A 19 -5.47 -3.40 -3.39
CA VAL A 19 -4.18 -4.07 -3.51
C VAL A 19 -4.36 -5.48 -4.11
N ALA A 20 -5.42 -6.20 -3.74
CA ALA A 20 -5.75 -7.50 -4.33
C ALA A 20 -6.04 -7.42 -5.84
N GLN A 21 -6.49 -6.27 -6.33
CA GLN A 21 -6.68 -6.01 -7.78
C GLN A 21 -5.35 -5.75 -8.52
N LEU A 22 -4.24 -5.54 -7.80
CA LEU A 22 -2.91 -5.48 -8.39
C LEU A 22 -2.42 -6.92 -8.62
N GLU A 23 -2.69 -7.46 -9.81
CA GLU A 23 -2.30 -8.84 -10.19
C GLU A 23 -0.81 -9.13 -9.94
N HIS A 24 0.04 -8.11 -10.05
CA HIS A 24 1.48 -8.21 -9.80
C HIS A 24 1.84 -8.32 -8.31
N PHE A 25 1.05 -7.73 -7.41
CA PHE A 25 1.26 -7.84 -5.97
C PHE A 25 0.89 -9.24 -5.46
N SER A 26 -0.24 -9.78 -5.95
CA SER A 26 -0.69 -11.14 -5.60
C SER A 26 0.30 -12.23 -6.03
N ALA A 27 1.02 -12.01 -7.14
CA ALA A 27 2.06 -12.93 -7.60
C ALA A 27 3.34 -12.86 -6.74
N SER A 28 3.79 -11.66 -6.36
CA SER A 28 5.03 -11.46 -5.60
C SER A 28 4.92 -11.73 -4.09
N ILE A 29 3.72 -11.97 -3.57
CA ILE A 29 3.50 -12.41 -2.17
C ILE A 29 3.32 -13.94 -2.09
N ALA A 30 3.12 -14.63 -3.22
CA ALA A 30 2.68 -16.03 -3.25
C ALA A 30 3.69 -17.03 -2.67
N ASP A 31 4.98 -16.74 -2.73
CA ASP A 31 6.06 -17.56 -2.15
C ASP A 31 6.54 -17.05 -0.78
N GLY A 32 5.98 -15.93 -0.31
CA GLY A 32 6.31 -15.29 0.95
C GLY A 32 7.66 -14.56 0.98
N VAL A 33 8.35 -14.38 -0.15
CA VAL A 33 9.66 -13.71 -0.23
C VAL A 33 9.67 -12.72 -1.39
N ILE A 34 9.66 -11.42 -1.07
CA ILE A 34 9.85 -10.37 -2.09
C ILE A 34 11.34 -10.24 -2.41
N ASP A 35 11.72 -10.52 -3.65
CA ASP A 35 13.11 -10.37 -4.09
C ASP A 35 13.45 -8.91 -4.50
N PRO A 36 14.73 -8.53 -4.60
CA PRO A 36 15.13 -7.17 -4.95
C PRO A 36 14.61 -6.66 -6.30
N GLY A 37 14.47 -7.54 -7.29
CA GLY A 37 13.91 -7.23 -8.61
C GLY A 37 12.41 -6.99 -8.57
N GLU A 38 11.68 -7.77 -7.78
CA GLU A 38 10.25 -7.55 -7.53
C GLU A 38 9.99 -6.23 -6.82
N LEU A 39 10.80 -5.89 -5.80
CA LEU A 39 10.73 -4.60 -5.12
C LEU A 39 11.02 -3.45 -6.09
N ALA A 40 12.07 -3.56 -6.90
CA ALA A 40 12.41 -2.54 -7.91
C ALA A 40 11.29 -2.36 -8.95
N LYS A 41 10.63 -3.46 -9.35
CA LYS A 41 9.47 -3.41 -10.25
C LYS A 41 8.29 -2.69 -9.60
N GLN A 42 8.03 -2.93 -8.31
CA GLN A 42 6.99 -2.23 -7.58
C GLN A 42 7.29 -0.72 -7.46
N GLU A 43 8.53 -0.35 -7.20
CA GLU A 43 8.96 1.05 -7.21
C GLU A 43 8.69 1.72 -8.57
N GLN A 44 9.03 1.06 -9.67
CA GLN A 44 8.74 1.55 -11.01
C GLN A 44 7.23 1.74 -11.25
N ASN A 45 6.40 0.81 -10.78
CA ASN A 45 4.95 0.91 -10.90
C ASN A 45 4.40 2.12 -10.13
N VAL A 46 4.89 2.37 -8.92
CA VAL A 46 4.49 3.54 -8.10
C VAL A 46 4.90 4.84 -8.81
N VAL A 47 6.13 4.94 -9.31
CA VAL A 47 6.60 6.12 -10.04
C VAL A 47 5.78 6.37 -11.29
N ALA A 48 5.46 5.31 -12.06
CA ALA A 48 4.63 5.43 -13.26
C ALA A 48 3.21 5.91 -12.93
N ALA A 49 2.61 5.40 -11.85
CA ALA A 49 1.30 5.83 -11.37
C ALA A 49 1.31 7.30 -10.94
N MET A 50 2.30 7.72 -10.15
CA MET A 50 2.45 9.12 -9.70
C MET A 50 2.59 10.07 -10.90
N ARG A 51 3.47 9.76 -11.85
CA ARG A 51 3.67 10.58 -13.08
C ARG A 51 2.40 10.73 -13.92
N LYS A 52 1.51 9.73 -13.89
CA LYS A 52 0.23 9.78 -14.61
C LYS A 52 -0.81 10.61 -13.89
N VAL A 53 -0.82 10.62 -12.56
CA VAL A 53 -1.83 11.28 -11.74
C VAL A 53 -1.47 12.73 -11.45
N GLU A 54 -0.22 13.02 -11.10
CA GLU A 54 0.24 14.35 -10.67
C GLU A 54 -0.17 15.50 -11.61
N PRO A 55 -0.02 15.40 -12.95
CA PRO A 55 -0.41 16.49 -13.86
C PRO A 55 -1.93 16.74 -13.97
N LEU A 56 -2.76 15.83 -13.45
CA LEU A 56 -4.22 15.95 -13.46
C LEU A 56 -4.75 16.70 -12.24
N LEU A 57 -3.88 17.01 -11.28
CA LEU A 57 -4.24 17.64 -10.02
C LEU A 57 -3.85 19.12 -10.05
N ASP A 58 -4.74 19.98 -9.57
CA ASP A 58 -4.34 21.34 -9.18
C ASP A 58 -3.51 21.32 -7.88
N ASP A 59 -2.93 22.47 -7.50
CA ASP A 59 -2.06 22.55 -6.32
C ASP A 59 -2.74 22.08 -5.01
N ALA A 60 -4.03 22.40 -4.84
CA ALA A 60 -4.76 22.02 -3.63
C ALA A 60 -5.07 20.52 -3.61
N GLN A 61 -5.48 19.96 -4.76
CA GLN A 61 -5.70 18.54 -4.94
C GLN A 61 -4.41 17.74 -4.77
N HIS A 62 -3.30 18.23 -5.35
CA HIS A 62 -1.99 17.63 -5.22
C HIS A 62 -1.54 17.58 -3.76
N ALA A 63 -1.70 18.68 -3.02
CA ALA A 63 -1.38 18.72 -1.60
C ALA A 63 -2.21 17.70 -0.78
N ALA A 64 -3.52 17.61 -1.04
CA ALA A 64 -4.39 16.66 -0.36
C ALA A 64 -4.04 15.20 -0.67
N VAL A 65 -3.81 14.87 -1.95
CA VAL A 65 -3.41 13.52 -2.38
C VAL A 65 -2.02 13.16 -1.83
N THR A 66 -1.07 14.09 -1.83
CA THR A 66 0.26 13.90 -1.24
C THR A 66 0.16 13.58 0.24
N ARG A 67 -0.67 14.32 0.99
CA ARG A 67 -0.90 14.06 2.41
C ARG A 67 -1.49 12.66 2.62
N LEU A 68 -2.48 12.28 1.81
CA LEU A 68 -3.08 10.95 1.89
C LEU A 68 -2.05 9.84 1.62
N LEU A 69 -1.26 9.95 0.56
CA LEU A 69 -0.22 8.96 0.23
C LEU A 69 0.80 8.81 1.37
N ALA A 70 1.18 9.91 2.01
CA ALA A 70 2.07 9.89 3.16
C ALA A 70 1.46 9.18 4.37
N GLU A 71 0.20 9.47 4.71
CA GLU A 71 -0.52 8.80 5.82
C GLU A 71 -0.71 7.30 5.57
N VAL A 72 -1.10 6.92 4.35
CA VAL A 72 -1.24 5.50 3.96
C VAL A 72 0.10 4.78 4.06
N THR A 73 1.18 5.38 3.54
CA THR A 73 2.52 4.77 3.62
C THR A 73 2.96 4.60 5.07
N ALA A 74 2.78 5.63 5.91
CA ALA A 74 3.11 5.56 7.33
C ALA A 74 2.30 4.47 8.05
N TYR A 75 0.99 4.40 7.79
CA TYR A 75 0.11 3.39 8.36
C TYR A 75 0.54 1.97 7.98
N SER A 76 0.80 1.70 6.69
CA SER A 76 1.25 0.38 6.22
C SER A 76 2.56 -0.04 6.89
N VAL A 77 3.53 0.87 7.04
CA VAL A 77 4.77 0.59 7.77
C VAL A 77 4.49 0.27 9.25
N MET A 78 3.64 1.06 9.91
CA MET A 78 3.27 0.84 11.30
C MET A 78 2.58 -0.51 11.50
N GLN A 79 1.68 -0.89 10.59
CA GLN A 79 0.98 -2.18 10.62
C GLN A 79 1.95 -3.35 10.49
N VAL A 80 2.84 -3.34 9.49
CA VAL A 80 3.86 -4.38 9.31
C VAL A 80 4.76 -4.51 10.54
N LEU A 81 5.20 -3.38 11.11
CA LEU A 81 6.03 -3.39 12.32
C LEU A 81 5.26 -3.92 13.54
N HIS A 82 4.00 -3.55 13.68
CA HIS A 82 3.12 -4.05 14.74
C HIS A 82 2.97 -5.57 14.65
N ASP A 83 2.65 -6.10 13.47
CA ASP A 83 2.43 -7.52 13.23
C ASP A 83 3.72 -8.33 13.47
N LEU A 84 4.87 -7.83 12.99
CA LEU A 84 6.16 -8.46 13.23
C LEU A 84 6.52 -8.48 14.73
N ALA A 85 6.20 -7.42 15.47
CA ALA A 85 6.40 -7.37 16.92
C ALA A 85 5.52 -8.40 17.64
N GLN A 86 4.25 -8.53 17.26
CA GLN A 86 3.33 -9.53 17.80
C GLN A 86 3.78 -10.97 17.51
N ALA A 87 4.25 -11.24 16.28
CA ALA A 87 4.78 -12.55 15.90
C ALA A 87 5.99 -12.96 16.75
N LYS A 88 6.91 -12.02 17.03
CA LYS A 88 8.07 -12.24 17.90
C LYS A 88 7.69 -12.51 19.36
N VAL A 89 6.61 -11.92 19.85
CA VAL A 89 6.08 -12.19 21.20
C VAL A 89 5.45 -13.58 21.31
N ARG A 90 4.88 -14.10 20.22
CA ARG A 90 4.23 -15.42 20.16
C ARG A 90 5.19 -16.59 19.95
N ALA A 91 6.38 -16.36 19.39
CA ALA A 91 7.42 -17.39 19.29
C ALA A 91 8.02 -17.67 20.69
N PRO A 92 8.09 -18.94 21.14
CA PRO A 92 8.75 -19.24 22.42
C PRO A 92 10.21 -18.80 22.36
N ARG A 93 10.64 -18.03 23.37
CA ARG A 93 12.03 -17.62 23.52
C ARG A 93 12.90 -18.90 23.68
N PRO A 94 14.05 -19.01 22.98
CA PRO A 94 14.94 -20.17 23.11
C PRO A 94 15.48 -20.33 24.52
#